data_AF-A0A4Q7ATQ6-F1
#
_entry.id   AF-A0A4Q7ATQ6-F1
#
_cell.length_a   1.000
_cell.length_b   1.000
_cell.length_c   1.000
_cell.angle_alpha   90.00
_cell.angle_beta   90.00
_cell.angle_gamma   90.00
#
_symmetry.space_group_name_H-M   'P 1'
#
loop_
_entity.id
_entity.type
_entity.pdbx_description
1 polymer ?
#
loop_
_entity_poly.entity_id
_entity_poly.type
_entity_poly.pdbx_seq_one_letter_code
_entity_poly.pdbx_strand_id
1 'polypeptide(L)'
;MRLRFVFSPARSIECRGAVSSCFCTGVSSWGIGLVMGYHWKVLGYATLQVFINAMYKDEALQLDAMRRYIKVNDLINALKNKDWKMFARGYNSVAYAKNSYDIKLVNAYKKWLAE
;
A
#
# COMPACT_ATOMS: atom_id res chain seq x y z
N MET A 1 1.71 -8.38 12.55
CA MET A 1 2.23 -7.01 12.40
C MET A 1 1.20 -6.14 11.66
N ARG A 2 0.54 -5.18 12.34
CA ARG A 2 -0.62 -4.41 11.81
C ARG A 2 -0.17 -3.28 10.86
N LEU A 3 0.29 -3.61 9.65
CA LEU A 3 0.56 -2.61 8.60
C LEU A 3 -0.73 -1.92 8.09
N ARG A 4 -1.88 -2.62 8.18
CA ARG A 4 -3.23 -2.11 7.88
C ARG A 4 -3.55 -0.81 8.64
N PHE A 5 -3.26 -0.83 9.94
CA PHE A 5 -2.74 0.27 10.76
C PHE A 5 -2.56 1.64 10.13
N VAL A 6 -1.50 1.64 9.33
CA VAL A 6 -0.70 2.82 9.04
C VAL A 6 -1.19 3.47 7.77
N PHE A 7 -1.68 2.71 6.81
CA PHE A 7 -1.95 3.21 5.46
C PHE A 7 -3.43 3.50 5.18
N SER A 8 -4.39 3.10 6.01
CA SER A 8 -5.82 3.35 5.73
C SER A 8 -6.22 4.83 5.88
N PRO A 9 -6.67 5.51 4.81
CA PRO A 9 -7.51 6.69 4.93
C PRO A 9 -8.96 6.26 5.22
N ALA A 10 -9.73 7.14 5.86
CA ALA A 10 -11.14 6.93 6.25
C ALA A 10 -12.12 6.66 5.08
N ARG A 11 -11.66 6.60 3.83
CA ARG A 11 -12.41 6.14 2.65
C ARG A 11 -11.62 5.06 1.93
N SER A 12 -11.67 3.85 2.44
CA SER A 12 -11.19 2.66 1.72
C SER A 12 -12.40 1.98 1.10
N ILE A 13 -12.49 1.94 -0.23
CA ILE A 13 -13.38 0.98 -0.92
C ILE A 13 -12.70 -0.37 -0.78
N GLU A 14 -12.93 -1.03 0.35
CA GLU A 14 -12.45 -2.38 0.61
C GLU A 14 -13.37 -3.38 -0.09
N CYS A 15 -12.92 -3.96 -1.20
CA CYS A 15 -13.59 -5.11 -1.82
C CYS A 15 -13.31 -6.39 -1.02
N ARG A 16 -13.88 -6.48 0.19
CA ARG A 16 -14.08 -7.77 0.86
C ARG A 16 -15.33 -8.44 0.25
N GLY A 17 -15.18 -9.08 -0.91
CA GLY A 17 -16.10 -10.15 -1.33
C GLY A 17 -17.05 -9.93 -2.52
N ALA A 18 -16.89 -8.92 -3.37
CA ALA A 18 -17.73 -8.78 -4.57
C ALA A 18 -16.90 -8.53 -5.83
N VAL A 19 -16.59 -9.61 -6.56
CA VAL A 19 -15.95 -9.61 -7.89
C VAL A 19 -16.91 -10.28 -8.86
N SER A 20 -17.77 -9.53 -9.54
CA SER A 20 -18.40 -10.06 -10.74
C SER A 20 -18.58 -9.07 -11.89
N SER A 21 -18.34 -7.77 -11.69
CA SER A 21 -18.43 -6.81 -12.79
C SER A 21 -17.81 -5.48 -12.40
N CYS A 22 -17.36 -4.73 -13.41
CA CYS A 22 -17.19 -3.29 -13.41
C CYS A 22 -15.77 -2.74 -13.21
N PHE A 23 -15.48 -1.76 -14.06
CA PHE A 23 -14.54 -0.63 -14.05
C PHE A 23 -13.88 -0.21 -12.71
N CYS A 24 -14.43 -0.62 -11.57
CA CYS A 24 -14.00 -0.32 -10.21
C CYS A 24 -12.64 -0.93 -9.83
N THR A 25 -12.22 -2.05 -10.42
CA THR A 25 -11.00 -2.77 -10.00
C THR A 25 -9.71 -1.95 -10.18
N GLY A 26 -9.68 -1.06 -11.17
CA GLY A 26 -8.57 -0.13 -11.38
C GLY A 26 -8.49 0.96 -10.31
N VAL A 27 -9.62 1.41 -9.76
CA VAL A 27 -9.68 2.51 -8.77
C VAL A 27 -9.79 2.03 -7.32
N SER A 28 -9.85 0.70 -7.09
CA SER A 28 -9.82 0.10 -5.76
C SER A 28 -8.39 -0.03 -5.22
N SER A 29 -8.25 0.04 -3.89
CA SER A 29 -7.03 -0.33 -3.18
C SER A 29 -7.07 -1.81 -2.78
N TRP A 30 -5.92 -2.48 -2.84
CA TRP A 30 -5.83 -3.93 -2.66
C TRP A 30 -4.80 -4.33 -1.60
N GLY A 31 -5.16 -5.36 -0.84
CA GLY A 31 -4.30 -6.00 0.15
C GLY A 31 -3.90 -5.12 1.34
N ILE A 32 -2.97 -5.62 2.15
CA ILE A 32 -2.50 -4.95 3.38
C ILE A 32 -1.80 -3.61 3.09
N GLY A 33 -1.13 -3.51 1.94
CA GLY A 33 -0.44 -2.28 1.50
C GLY A 33 -1.35 -1.24 0.86
N LEU A 34 -2.64 -1.54 0.65
CA LEU A 34 -3.61 -0.66 -0.04
C LEU A 34 -3.11 -0.18 -1.41
N VAL A 35 -2.46 -1.06 -2.17
CA VAL A 35 -1.92 -0.73 -3.50
C VAL A 35 -3.07 -0.56 -4.49
N MET A 36 -3.11 0.57 -5.19
CA MET A 36 -4.17 0.86 -6.15
C MET A 36 -4.10 -0.02 -7.40
N GLY A 37 -5.25 -0.50 -7.87
CA GLY A 37 -5.34 -1.43 -9.01
C GLY A 37 -4.75 -0.88 -10.31
N TYR A 38 -4.85 0.42 -10.57
CA TYR A 38 -4.28 1.06 -11.76
C TYR A 38 -2.76 1.00 -11.82
N HIS A 39 -2.07 0.66 -10.72
CA HIS A 39 -0.63 0.45 -10.72
C HIS A 39 -0.19 -0.89 -11.31
N TRP A 40 -1.10 -1.82 -11.65
CA TRP A 40 -0.75 -3.17 -12.10
C TRP A 40 0.34 -3.18 -13.19
N LYS A 41 0.24 -2.27 -14.17
CA LYS A 41 1.18 -2.20 -15.30
C LYS A 41 2.57 -1.74 -14.86
N VAL A 42 2.66 -0.68 -14.07
CA VAL A 42 3.96 -0.15 -13.58
C VAL A 42 4.62 -1.08 -12.56
N LEU A 43 3.83 -1.90 -11.86
CA LEU A 43 4.32 -2.94 -10.95
C LEU A 43 4.76 -4.22 -11.67
N GLY A 44 4.65 -4.27 -13.01
CA GLY A 44 5.13 -5.37 -13.83
C GLY A 44 4.21 -6.58 -13.88
N TYR A 45 2.91 -6.41 -13.62
CA TYR A 45 1.92 -7.47 -13.88
C TYR A 45 1.56 -7.49 -15.37
N ALA A 46 1.37 -8.68 -15.93
CA ALA A 46 1.06 -8.85 -17.35
C ALA A 46 -0.34 -8.32 -17.72
N THR A 47 -1.31 -8.49 -16.82
CA THR A 47 -2.67 -7.95 -16.97
C THR A 47 -3.24 -7.54 -15.61
N LEU A 48 -4.30 -6.74 -15.63
CA LEU A 48 -5.08 -6.41 -14.43
C LEU A 48 -5.61 -7.66 -13.72
N GLN A 49 -6.02 -8.69 -14.48
CA GLN A 49 -6.51 -9.95 -13.90
C GLN A 49 -5.40 -10.69 -13.12
N VAL A 50 -4.16 -10.69 -13.62
CA VAL A 50 -3.02 -11.30 -12.90
C VAL A 50 -2.76 -10.57 -11.58
N PHE A 51 -2.85 -9.24 -11.59
CA PHE A 51 -2.75 -8.45 -10.36
C PHE A 51 -3.87 -8.80 -9.37
N ILE A 52 -5.13 -8.83 -9.81
CA ILE A 52 -6.28 -9.17 -8.96
C ILE A 52 -6.11 -10.58 -8.37
N ASN A 53 -5.75 -11.57 -9.18
CA ASN A 53 -5.52 -12.94 -8.72
C ASN A 53 -4.41 -13.00 -7.66
N ALA A 54 -3.33 -12.22 -7.83
CA ALA A 54 -2.27 -12.13 -6.82
C ALA A 54 -2.79 -11.53 -5.49
N MET A 55 -3.69 -10.55 -5.53
CA MET A 55 -4.27 -9.93 -4.33
C MET A 55 -5.21 -10.87 -3.58
N TYR A 56 -5.92 -11.77 -4.27
CA TYR A 56 -6.79 -12.78 -3.66
C TYR A 56 -6.06 -14.01 -3.13
N LYS A 57 -4.89 -14.34 -3.70
CA LYS A 57 -4.24 -15.62 -3.43
C LYS A 57 -3.67 -15.72 -2.02
N ASP A 58 -2.84 -14.77 -1.58
CA ASP A 58 -2.24 -14.78 -0.25
C ASP A 58 -1.70 -13.40 0.17
N GLU A 59 -1.43 -13.25 1.47
CA GLU A 59 -0.87 -12.02 2.05
C GLU A 59 0.57 -11.74 1.58
N ALA A 60 1.34 -12.78 1.21
CA ALA A 60 2.71 -12.62 0.76
C ALA A 60 2.77 -11.90 -0.60
N LEU A 61 1.83 -12.19 -1.50
CA LEU A 61 1.69 -11.53 -2.79
C LEU A 61 1.15 -10.11 -2.65
N GLN A 62 0.29 -9.85 -1.66
CA GLN A 62 -0.08 -8.48 -1.29
C GLN A 62 1.13 -7.66 -0.81
N LEU A 63 2.02 -8.29 -0.03
CA LEU A 63 3.28 -7.67 0.41
C LEU A 63 4.26 -7.48 -0.77
N ASP A 64 4.35 -8.42 -1.71
CA ASP A 64 5.19 -8.25 -2.90
C ASP A 64 4.71 -7.08 -3.76
N ALA A 65 3.40 -6.89 -3.93
CA ALA A 65 2.85 -5.71 -4.60
C ALA A 65 3.25 -4.40 -3.89
N MET A 66 3.17 -4.37 -2.56
CA MET A 66 3.63 -3.22 -1.76
C MET A 66 5.14 -2.99 -1.95
N ARG A 67 5.96 -4.04 -1.92
CA ARG A 67 7.41 -3.96 -2.16
C ARG A 67 7.72 -3.38 -3.54
N ARG A 68 7.03 -3.86 -4.58
CA ARG A 68 7.16 -3.35 -5.96
C ARG A 68 6.81 -1.87 -6.03
N TYR A 69 5.73 -1.46 -5.35
CA TYR A 69 5.31 -0.06 -5.31
C TYR A 69 6.36 0.83 -4.64
N ILE A 70 6.91 0.40 -3.51
CA ILE A 70 8.02 1.08 -2.82
C ILE A 70 9.24 1.21 -3.73
N LYS A 71 9.56 0.17 -4.51
CA LYS A 71 10.70 0.17 -5.44
C LYS A 71 10.48 1.12 -6.62
N VAL A 72 9.31 1.07 -7.26
CA VAL A 72 9.00 1.91 -8.45
C VAL A 72 8.94 3.40 -8.12
N ASN A 73 8.61 3.75 -6.86
CA ASN A 73 8.55 5.14 -6.40
C ASN A 73 9.83 5.58 -5.64
N ASP A 74 10.92 4.82 -5.71
CA ASP A 74 12.21 5.12 -5.07
C ASP A 74 12.15 5.38 -3.55
N LEU A 75 11.17 4.75 -2.88
CA LEU A 75 10.91 4.96 -1.44
C LEU A 75 11.80 4.09 -0.53
N ILE A 76 12.63 3.22 -1.11
CA ILE A 76 13.53 2.33 -0.36
C ILE A 76 14.50 3.12 0.51
N ASN A 77 15.07 4.20 -0.02
CA ASN A 77 16.04 5.02 0.71
C ASN A 77 15.38 5.75 1.89
N ALA A 78 14.14 6.23 1.70
CA ALA A 78 13.38 6.83 2.79
C ALA A 78 13.12 5.84 3.94
N LEU A 79 12.79 4.58 3.64
CA LEU A 79 12.66 3.52 4.66
C LEU A 79 13.98 3.22 5.36
N LYS A 80 15.07 3.04 4.60
CA LYS A 80 16.40 2.73 5.14
C LYS A 80 16.90 3.82 6.09
N ASN A 81 16.69 5.08 5.70
CA ASN A 81 17.10 6.25 6.48
C ASN A 81 16.09 6.61 7.58
N LYS A 82 14.99 5.86 7.71
CA LYS A 82 13.89 6.15 8.66
C LYS A 82 13.32 7.56 8.46
N ASP A 83 13.34 8.07 7.23
CA ASP A 83 12.71 9.33 6.87
C ASP A 83 11.21 9.09 6.62
N TRP A 84 10.46 9.09 7.72
CA TRP A 84 9.03 8.82 7.71
C TRP A 84 8.22 9.89 6.98
N LYS A 85 8.72 11.13 6.91
CA LYS A 85 8.05 12.22 6.18
C LYS A 85 8.20 12.04 4.68
N MET A 86 9.42 11.79 4.20
CA MET A 86 9.67 11.49 2.79
C MET A 86 8.90 10.23 2.36
N PHE A 87 8.94 9.18 3.19
CA PHE A 87 8.21 7.96 2.90
C PHE A 87 6.69 8.18 2.86
N ALA A 88 6.12 8.84 3.88
CA ALA A 88 4.68 9.11 3.94
C ALA A 88 4.21 9.97 2.77
N ARG A 89 5.00 10.98 2.38
CA ARG A 89 4.72 11.85 1.24
C ARG A 89 4.74 11.10 -0.08
N GLY A 90 5.74 10.25 -0.29
CA GLY A 90 5.87 9.46 -1.51
C GLY A 90 4.79 8.38 -1.64
N TYR A 91 4.41 7.76 -0.52
CA TYR A 91 3.43 6.68 -0.51
C TYR A 91 1.97 7.16 -0.49
N ASN A 92 1.66 8.24 0.23
CA ASN A 92 0.28 8.70 0.47
C ASN A 92 -0.05 10.06 -0.16
N SER A 93 0.81 10.57 -1.07
CA SER A 93 0.78 11.91 -1.68
C SER A 93 1.19 13.07 -0.76
N VAL A 94 1.30 14.27 -1.35
CA VAL A 94 1.62 15.52 -0.64
C VAL A 94 0.66 15.84 0.50
N ALA A 95 -0.56 15.30 0.49
CA ALA A 95 -1.56 15.49 1.53
C ALA A 95 -1.37 14.55 2.74
N TYR A 96 -0.26 13.78 2.82
CA TYR A 96 -0.04 12.78 3.86
C TYR A 96 -0.22 13.32 5.29
N ALA A 97 0.16 14.58 5.52
CA ALA A 97 0.11 15.23 6.82
C ALA A 97 -1.33 15.39 7.35
N LYS A 98 -2.33 15.48 6.46
CA LYS A 98 -3.76 15.56 6.88
C LYS A 98 -4.22 14.34 7.66
N ASN A 99 -3.59 13.18 7.42
CA ASN A 99 -3.90 11.91 8.08
C ASN A 99 -2.79 11.47 9.05
N SER A 100 -1.81 12.35 9.31
CA SER A 100 -0.68 12.12 10.22
C SER A 100 0.10 10.83 9.92
N TYR A 101 0.29 10.51 8.64
CA TYR A 101 0.89 9.23 8.24
C TYR A 101 2.35 9.08 8.68
N ASP A 102 3.12 10.16 8.66
CA ASP A 102 4.49 10.23 9.19
C ASP A 102 4.54 9.89 10.68
N ILE A 103 3.64 10.47 11.48
CA ILE A 103 3.55 10.21 12.92
C ILE A 103 3.14 8.76 13.18
N LYS A 104 2.16 8.23 12.43
CA LYS A 104 1.73 6.82 12.55
C LYS A 104 2.87 5.85 12.25
N LEU A 105 3.68 6.13 11.22
CA LEU A 105 4.86 5.34 10.87
C LEU A 105 5.92 5.36 11.98
N VAL A 106 6.25 6.55 12.51
CA VAL A 106 7.19 6.72 13.64
C VAL A 106 6.74 5.87 14.83
N ASN A 107 5.46 5.99 15.21
CA ASN A 107 4.93 5.29 16.38
C ASN A 107 4.89 3.77 16.17
N ALA A 108 4.53 3.31 14.98
CA ALA A 108 4.59 1.89 14.63
C ALA A 108 6.01 1.33 14.71
N TYR A 109 7.00 2.09 14.22
CA TYR A 109 8.41 1.69 14.30
C TYR A 109 8.93 1.63 15.73
N LYS A 110 8.60 2.63 16.56
CA LYS A 110 8.93 2.64 18.00
C LYS A 110 8.32 1.45 18.73
N LYS A 111 7.07 1.10 18.42
CA LYS A 111 6.41 -0.07 19.00
C LYS A 111 7.12 -1.36 18.63
N TRP A 112 7.51 -1.53 17.37
CA TRP A 112 8.26 -2.71 16.93
C TRP A 112 9.62 -2.85 17.60
N LEU A 113 10.31 -1.74 17.91
CA LEU A 113 11.58 -1.79 18.66
C LEU A 113 11.43 -2.16 20.14
N ALA A 114 10.22 -2.02 20.70
CA ALA A 114 9.93 -2.32 22.10
C ALA A 114 9.34 -3.73 22.30
N GLU A 115 9.08 -4.46 21.21
CA GLU A 115 8.70 -5.88 21.17
C GLU A 115 9.95 -6.75 21.02
#